data_AF-A0A1I0G4Y1-F1
#
_entry.id   AF-A0A1I0G4Y1-F1
#
_cell.length_a   1.000
_cell.length_b   1.000
_cell.length_c   1.000
_cell.angle_alpha   90.00
_cell.angle_beta   90.00
_cell.angle_gamma   90.00
#
_symmetry.space_group_name_H-M   'P 1'
#
loop_
_entity.id
_entity.type
_entity.pdbx_description
1 polymer ?
#
loop_
_entity_poly.entity_id
_entity_poly.type
_entity_poly.pdbx_seq_one_letter_code
_entity_poly.pdbx_strand_id
1 'polypeptide(L)'
;MRKEGLIQTYGIFAISYWIAKRLKLSHSIAAPACMIGTSNFFELAVAVAISLFGLHSGAALATVVGVLVEVPVMLSLVAFANKTRRWFD
;
A
#
# COMPACT_ATOMS: atom_id res chain seq x y z
N MET A 1 -11.90 6.53 -10.00
CA MET A 1 -11.68 5.84 -8.71
C MET A 1 -10.27 5.27 -8.51
N ARG A 2 -9.53 4.79 -9.53
CA ARG A 2 -8.25 4.06 -9.31
C ARG A 2 -6.99 4.92 -9.07
N LYS A 3 -6.96 6.19 -9.51
CA LYS A 3 -5.76 7.04 -9.41
C LYS A 3 -5.57 7.71 -8.04
N GLU A 4 -6.66 7.93 -7.31
CA GLU A 4 -6.65 8.67 -6.04
C GLU A 4 -6.04 7.82 -4.92
N GLY A 5 -6.35 6.52 -4.87
CA GLY A 5 -5.79 5.59 -3.89
C GLY A 5 -4.28 5.46 -4.00
N LEU A 6 -3.72 5.44 -5.22
CA LEU A 6 -2.28 5.37 -5.43
C LEU A 6 -1.55 6.60 -4.89
N ILE A 7 -2.06 7.80 -5.18
CA ILE A 7 -1.49 9.05 -4.66
C ILE A 7 -1.56 9.08 -3.13
N GLN A 8 -2.64 8.59 -2.55
CA GLN A 8 -2.81 8.48 -1.11
C GLN A 8 -1.78 7.51 -0.50
N THR A 9 -1.61 6.32 -1.08
CA THR A 9 -0.61 5.33 -0.66
C THR A 9 0.81 5.90 -0.76
N TYR A 10 1.19 6.51 -1.88
CA TYR A 10 2.52 7.14 -1.99
C TYR A 10 2.70 8.30 -1.01
N GLY A 11 1.66 9.11 -0.78
CA GLY A 11 1.67 10.23 0.15
C GLY A 11 1.83 9.80 1.61
N ILE A 12 1.01 8.85 2.07
CA ILE A 12 1.06 8.31 3.43
C ILE A 12 2.41 7.62 3.66
N PHE A 13 2.88 6.82 2.71
CA PHE A 13 4.20 6.19 2.82
C PHE A 13 5.32 7.23 2.95
N ALA A 14 5.33 8.26 2.11
CA ALA A 14 6.34 9.30 2.16
C ALA A 14 6.32 10.07 3.49
N ILE A 15 5.14 10.42 3.99
CA ILE A 15 4.96 11.12 5.27
C ILE A 15 5.39 10.22 6.43
N SER A 16 4.91 8.98 6.51
CA SER A 16 5.27 8.02 7.56
C SER A 16 6.76 7.72 7.54
N TYR A 17 7.36 7.54 6.35
CA TYR A 17 8.79 7.28 6.20
C TYR A 17 9.64 8.48 6.61
N TRP A 18 9.18 9.70 6.31
CA TRP A 18 9.82 10.93 6.74
C TRP A 18 9.73 11.14 8.26
N ILE A 19 8.58 10.84 8.87
CA ILE A 19 8.39 10.87 10.32
C ILE A 19 9.29 9.82 10.98
N ALA A 20 9.35 8.59 10.46
CA ALA A 20 10.21 7.54 10.97
C ALA A 20 11.70 7.93 10.89
N LYS A 21 12.10 8.63 9.82
CA LYS A 21 13.45 9.21 9.67
C LYS A 21 13.72 10.30 10.71
N ARG A 22 12.76 11.20 10.94
CA ARG A 22 12.85 12.25 11.97
C ARG A 22 12.96 11.67 13.38
N LEU A 23 12.31 10.54 13.65
CA LEU A 23 12.33 9.82 14.92
C LEU A 23 13.57 8.92 15.10
N LYS A 24 14.51 8.88 14.13
CA LYS A 24 15.71 8.01 14.15
C LYS A 24 15.39 6.54 14.47
N LEU A 25 14.26 6.04 14.00
CA LEU A 25 13.89 4.64 14.20
C LEU A 25 14.79 3.74 13.34
N SER A 26 15.23 2.60 13.90
CA SER A 26 15.96 1.61 13.11
C SER A 26 15.15 1.19 11.89
N HIS A 27 15.83 1.06 10.74
CA HIS A 27 15.19 0.69 9.47
C HIS A 27 14.31 -0.57 9.60
N SER A 28 14.74 -1.52 10.42
CA SER A 28 14.05 -2.78 10.69
C SER A 28 12.67 -2.61 11.33
N ILE A 29 12.38 -1.45 11.94
CA ILE A 29 11.07 -1.11 12.53
C ILE A 29 10.38 -0.06 11.65
N ALA A 30 11.12 0.93 11.16
CA ALA A 30 10.59 2.01 10.33
C ALA A 30 9.95 1.51 9.02
N ALA A 31 10.61 0.60 8.30
CA ALA A 31 10.12 0.10 7.02
C ALA A 31 8.79 -0.68 7.15
N PRO A 32 8.68 -1.73 8.00
CA PRO A 32 7.41 -2.44 8.18
C PRO A 32 6.33 -1.55 8.81
N ALA A 33 6.67 -0.65 9.74
CA ALA A 33 5.68 0.27 10.34
C ALA A 33 5.08 1.23 9.30
N CYS A 34 5.91 1.79 8.41
CA CYS A 34 5.42 2.65 7.32
C CYS A 34 4.57 1.86 6.33
N MET A 35 4.91 0.60 6.03
CA MET A 35 4.09 -0.25 5.18
C MET A 35 2.72 -0.51 5.81
N ILE A 36 2.66 -0.90 7.08
CA ILE A 36 1.40 -1.16 7.78
C ILE A 36 0.50 0.09 7.76
N GLY A 37 1.07 1.27 8.00
CA GLY A 37 0.33 2.54 7.95
C GLY A 37 -0.15 2.94 6.56
N THR A 38 0.47 2.40 5.50
CA THR A 38 0.13 2.68 4.11
C THR A 38 -0.74 1.59 3.48
N SER A 39 -0.80 0.40 4.08
CA SER A 39 -1.56 -0.74 3.58
C SER A 39 -3.06 -0.47 3.61
N ASN A 40 -3.72 -0.60 2.46
CA ASN A 40 -5.18 -0.65 2.39
C ASN A 40 -5.67 -2.10 2.42
N PHE A 41 -6.82 -2.36 3.05
CA PHE A 41 -7.43 -3.70 3.16
C PHE A 41 -8.12 -4.12 1.87
N PHE A 42 -7.32 -4.31 0.83
CA PHE A 42 -7.80 -4.61 -0.50
C PHE A 42 -8.51 -5.98 -0.60
N GLU A 43 -7.95 -6.99 0.05
CA GLU A 43 -8.55 -8.33 0.11
C GLU A 43 -9.96 -8.32 0.71
N LEU A 44 -10.18 -7.47 1.73
CA LEU A 44 -11.51 -7.25 2.31
C LEU A 44 -12.45 -6.56 1.31
N ALA A 45 -11.96 -5.56 0.57
CA ALA A 45 -12.74 -4.84 -0.44
C ALA A 45 -13.19 -5.75 -1.60
N VAL A 46 -12.35 -6.70 -2.02
CA VAL A 46 -12.72 -7.72 -3.03
C VAL A 46 -13.80 -8.65 -2.50
N ALA A 47 -13.62 -9.16 -1.28
CA ALA A 47 -14.60 -10.06 -0.65
C ALA A 47 -15.98 -9.40 -0.54
N VAL A 48 -16.01 -8.13 -0.12
CA VAL A 48 -17.26 -7.34 -0.01
C VAL A 48 -17.87 -7.08 -1.39
N ALA A 49 -17.07 -6.74 -2.41
CA ALA A 49 -17.57 -6.50 -3.75
C ALA A 49 -18.17 -7.76 -4.39
N ILE A 50 -17.54 -8.92 -4.21
CA ILE A 50 -18.06 -10.21 -4.66
C ILE A 50 -19.36 -10.56 -3.92
N SER A 51 -19.39 -10.34 -2.60
CA SER A 51 -20.56 -10.63 -1.75
C SER A 51 -21.78 -9.78 -2.11
N LEU A 52 -21.59 -8.49 -2.39
CA LEU A 52 -22.69 -7.55 -2.68
C LEU A 52 -23.15 -7.55 -4.13
N PHE A 53 -22.21 -7.66 -5.08
CA PHE A 53 -22.49 -7.47 -6.51
C PHE A 53 -22.41 -8.76 -7.35
N GLY A 54 -21.91 -9.85 -6.77
CA GLY A 54 -21.68 -11.11 -7.48
C GLY A 54 -20.52 -11.05 -8.47
N LEU A 55 -19.99 -12.22 -8.85
CA LEU A 55 -18.82 -12.34 -9.74
C LEU A 55 -19.04 -11.81 -11.16
N HIS A 56 -20.29 -11.74 -11.61
CA HIS A 56 -20.65 -11.30 -12.98
C HIS A 56 -20.84 -9.79 -13.13
N SER A 57 -20.79 -9.02 -12.03
CA SER A 57 -20.94 -7.57 -12.09
C SER A 57 -19.63 -6.88 -12.46
N GLY A 58 -19.70 -5.82 -13.28
CA GLY A 58 -18.56 -4.98 -13.62
C GLY A 58 -17.87 -4.36 -12.39
N ALA A 59 -18.57 -4.27 -11.26
CA ALA A 59 -18.01 -3.82 -9.98
C ALA A 59 -17.00 -4.83 -9.39
N ALA A 60 -17.29 -6.13 -9.45
CA ALA A 60 -16.38 -7.17 -8.96
C ALA A 60 -15.12 -7.30 -9.85
N LEU A 61 -15.27 -7.14 -11.16
CA LEU A 61 -14.15 -7.16 -12.08
C LEU A 61 -13.24 -5.93 -11.89
N ALA A 62 -13.83 -4.77 -11.60
CA ALA A 62 -13.08 -3.55 -11.30
C ALA A 62 -12.25 -3.63 -10.01
N THR A 63 -12.75 -4.32 -8.98
CA THR A 63 -11.99 -4.55 -7.73
C THR A 63 -10.89 -5.59 -7.93
N VAL A 64 -11.14 -6.71 -8.61
CA VAL A 64 -10.07 -7.69 -8.89
C VAL A 64 -8.93 -7.08 -9.72
N VAL A 65 -9.25 -6.28 -10.74
CA VAL A 65 -8.24 -5.55 -11.54
C VAL A 65 -7.53 -4.48 -10.70
N GLY A 66 -8.20 -3.92 -9.68
CA GLY A 66 -7.57 -3.05 -8.69
C GLY A 66 -6.46 -3.76 -7.90
N VAL A 67 -6.69 -5.00 -7.44
CA VAL A 67 -5.67 -5.82 -6.72
C VAL A 67 -4.40 -5.89 -7.55
N LEU A 68 -4.58 -6.19 -8.84
CA LEU A 68 -3.51 -6.53 -9.75
C LEU A 68 -2.54 -5.36 -9.94
N VAL A 69 -3.02 -4.12 -9.74
CA VAL A 69 -2.22 -2.90 -9.79
C VAL A 69 -1.65 -2.53 -8.41
N GLU A 70 -2.36 -2.85 -7.33
CA GLU A 70 -1.96 -2.47 -5.98
C GLU A 70 -0.82 -3.32 -5.42
N VAL A 71 -0.84 -4.63 -5.67
CA VAL A 71 0.24 -5.55 -5.26
C VAL A 71 1.62 -5.13 -5.82
N PRO A 72 1.79 -4.86 -7.13
CA PRO A 72 3.09 -4.41 -7.65
C PRO A 72 3.51 -3.03 -7.12
N VAL A 73 2.56 -2.14 -6.83
CA VAL A 73 2.85 -0.86 -6.18
C VAL A 73 3.40 -1.07 -4.78
N MET A 74 2.80 -1.96 -3.99
CA MET A 74 3.32 -2.31 -2.66
C MET A 74 4.73 -2.90 -2.73
N LEU A 75 4.96 -3.86 -3.64
CA LEU A 75 6.28 -4.46 -3.84
C LEU A 75 7.33 -3.42 -4.27
N SER A 76 6.93 -2.42 -5.07
CA SER A 76 7.82 -1.32 -5.46
C SER A 76 8.20 -0.42 -4.26
N LEU A 77 7.26 -0.15 -3.34
CA LEU A 77 7.51 0.58 -2.11
C LEU A 77 8.41 -0.22 -1.15
N VAL A 78 8.26 -1.54 -1.09
CA VAL A 78 9.14 -2.45 -0.35
C VAL A 78 10.56 -2.41 -0.89
N ALA A 79 10.71 -2.53 -2.20
CA ALA A 79 12.01 -2.43 -2.85
C ALA A 79 12.66 -1.06 -2.59
N PHE A 80 11.87 0.02 -2.63
CA PHE A 80 12.34 1.37 -2.31
C PHE A 80 12.83 1.46 -0.86
N ALA A 81 12.00 1.05 0.11
CA ALA A 81 12.35 1.05 1.52
C ALA A 81 13.66 0.28 1.78
N ASN A 82 13.77 -0.94 1.25
CA ASN A 82 14.95 -1.78 1.42
C ASN A 82 16.21 -1.14 0.80
N LYS A 83 16.07 -0.40 -0.31
CA LYS A 83 17.19 0.33 -0.94
C LYS A 83 17.63 1.55 -0.11
N THR A 84 16.70 2.25 0.53
CA THR A 84 16.99 3.37 1.45
C THR A 84 17.34 2.93 2.87
N ARG A 85 17.58 1.64 3.11
CA ARG A 85 18.13 1.11 4.37
C ARG A 85 19.39 1.86 4.84
N ARG A 86 20.25 2.24 3.90
CA ARG A 86 21.48 3.04 4.15
C ARG A 86 21.24 4.47 4.67
N TRP A 87 20.01 4.99 4.62
CA TRP A 87 19.69 6.33 5.14
C TRP A 87 19.33 6.34 6.63
N PHE A 88 19.20 5.15 7.22
CA PHE A 88 18.83 4.91 8.61
C PHE A 88 19.95 4.20 9.40
N ASP A 89 21.10 3.99 8.76
CA ASP A 89 22.36 3.52 9.36
C ASP A 89 23.19 4.73 9.80
#